data_AF-A0A7Y5J4N1-F1
#
_entry.id   AF-A0A7Y5J4N1-F1
#
_cell.length_a   1.000
_cell.length_b   1.000
_cell.length_c   1.000
_cell.angle_alpha   90.00
_cell.angle_beta   90.00
_cell.angle_gamma   90.00
#
_symmetry.space_group_name_H-M   'P 1'
#
loop_
_entity.id
_entity.type
_entity.pdbx_description
1 polymer ?
#
loop_
_entity_poly.entity_id
_entity_poly.type
_entity_poly.pdbx_seq_one_letter_code
_entity_poly.pdbx_strand_id
1 'polypeptide(L)' 'MLINLQTIPSFYKKYVKLVEEPDLLQALRVSNYRMLDVLASVGEAHQDFRYAEGKWSIRELLCHMID' A
#
# COMPACT_ATOMS: atom_id res chain seq x y z
N MET A 1 19.80 -2.34 -4.13
CA MET A 1 19.77 -3.39 -5.18
C MET A 1 18.72 -2.99 -6.20
N LEU A 2 19.09 -2.72 -7.45
CA LEU A 2 18.14 -2.20 -8.45
C LEU A 2 17.02 -3.21 -8.74
N ILE A 3 15.78 -2.74 -8.82
CA ILE A 3 14.61 -3.58 -9.08
C ILE A 3 14.68 -4.14 -10.52
N ASN A 4 14.72 -5.47 -10.65
CA ASN A 4 14.66 -6.15 -11.94
C ASN A 4 13.20 -6.43 -12.35
N LEU A 5 12.64 -5.61 -13.23
CA LEU A 5 11.24 -5.77 -13.67
C LEU A 5 10.95 -7.09 -14.40
N GLN A 6 11.95 -7.83 -14.86
CA GLN A 6 11.73 -9.11 -15.54
C GLN A 6 11.39 -10.25 -14.58
N THR A 7 11.74 -10.12 -13.30
CA THR A 7 11.40 -11.12 -12.27
C THR A 7 9.99 -10.92 -11.70
N ILE A 8 9.31 -9.83 -12.07
CA ILE A 8 8.00 -9.45 -11.54
C ILE A 8 6.89 -10.00 -12.47
N PRO A 9 5.84 -10.67 -11.95
CA PRO A 9 4.72 -11.11 -12.77
C PRO A 9 4.04 -9.94 -13.49
N SER A 10 3.56 -10.17 -14.72
CA SER A 10 3.05 -9.10 -15.61
C SER A 10 2.00 -8.20 -14.97
N PHE A 11 1.11 -8.75 -14.14
CA PHE A 11 0.10 -7.99 -13.42
C PHE A 11 0.69 -6.89 -12.51
N TYR A 12 1.79 -7.19 -11.83
CA TYR A 12 2.39 -6.28 -10.83
C TYR A 12 3.37 -5.28 -11.44
N LYS A 13 3.88 -5.53 -12.66
CA LYS A 13 4.90 -4.67 -13.30
C LYS A 13 4.48 -3.20 -13.35
N LYS A 14 3.20 -2.90 -13.58
CA LYS A 14 2.70 -1.52 -13.64
C LYS A 14 2.82 -0.78 -12.30
N TYR A 15 2.72 -1.48 -11.17
CA TYR A 15 2.84 -0.91 -9.84
C TYR A 15 4.30 -0.79 -9.43
N VAL A 16 5.10 -1.83 -9.67
CA VAL A 16 6.52 -1.85 -9.31
C VAL A 16 7.32 -0.80 -10.10
N LYS A 17 6.87 -0.47 -11.32
CA LYS A 17 7.43 0.65 -12.11
C LYS A 17 7.26 2.04 -11.47
N LEU A 18 6.35 2.20 -10.51
CA LEU A 18 6.11 3.46 -9.81
C LEU A 18 7.03 3.64 -8.59
N VAL A 19 7.82 2.62 -8.24
CA VAL A 19 8.78 2.71 -7.15
C VAL A 19 9.96 3.55 -7.60
N GLU A 20 10.19 4.65 -6.91
CA GLU A 20 11.24 5.63 -7.22
C GLU A 20 12.57 5.23 -6.56
N GLU A 21 12.49 4.48 -5.46
CA GLU A 21 13.65 4.09 -4.67
C GLU A 21 14.45 2.98 -5.38
N PRO A 22 15.79 3.13 -5.46
CA PRO A 22 16.67 2.15 -6.11
C PRO A 22 16.89 0.89 -5.26
N ASP A 23 16.38 0.87 -4.04
CA ASP A 23 16.53 -0.21 -3.08
C ASP A 23 15.18 -0.62 -2.48
N LEU A 24 14.93 -1.93 -2.43
CA LEU A 24 13.66 -2.47 -1.95
C LEU A 24 13.39 -2.15 -0.47
N LEU A 25 14.41 -2.22 0.39
CA LEU A 25 14.21 -1.92 1.81
C LEU A 25 13.94 -0.43 2.02
N GLN A 26 14.58 0.43 1.22
CA GLN A 26 14.25 1.86 1.21
C GLN A 26 12.82 2.09 0.73
N ALA A 27 12.40 1.47 -0.37
CA ALA A 27 11.03 1.57 -0.90
C ALA A 27 9.98 1.18 0.14
N LEU A 28 10.21 0.07 0.86
CA LEU A 28 9.30 -0.41 1.90
C LEU A 28 9.21 0.57 3.08
N ARG A 29 10.34 1.16 3.51
CA ARG A 29 10.33 2.19 4.57
C ARG A 29 9.56 3.44 4.13
N VAL A 30 9.80 3.92 2.92
CA VAL A 30 9.10 5.10 2.37
C VAL A 30 7.61 4.81 2.24
N SER A 31 7.23 3.63 1.73
CA SER A 31 5.84 3.21 1.63
C SER A 31 5.14 3.17 2.99
N ASN A 32 5.83 2.70 4.04
CA ASN A 32 5.29 2.69 5.41
C ASN A 32 4.99 4.11 5.91
N TYR A 33 5.91 5.07 5.73
CA TYR A 33 5.67 6.46 6.13
C TYR A 33 4.50 7.08 5.36
N ARG A 34 4.45 6.91 4.03
CA ARG A 34 3.35 7.40 3.20
C ARG A 34 2.00 6.79 3.61
N MET A 35 1.98 5.52 3.99
CA MET A 35 0.76 4.84 4.46
C MET A 35 0.27 5.43 5.79
N LEU A 36 1.16 5.72 6.73
CA LEU A 36 0.81 6.39 7.99
C LEU A 36 0.21 7.78 7.74
N ASP A 37 0.78 8.56 6.82
CA ASP A 37 0.24 9.87 6.45
C ASP A 37 -1.18 9.76 5.87
N VAL A 38 -1.43 8.76 5.03
CA VAL A 38 -2.77 8.48 4.49
C VAL A 38 -3.74 8.11 5.59
N LEU A 39 -3.38 7.19 6.50
CA LEU A 39 -4.24 6.80 7.61
C LEU A 39 -4.58 7.98 8.52
N ALA A 40 -3.59 8.82 8.83
CA ALA A 40 -3.79 10.03 9.61
C ALA A 40 -4.77 11.00 8.92
N SER A 41 -4.73 11.10 7.59
CA SER A 41 -5.62 11.98 6.81
C SER A 41 -7.08 11.50 6.72
N VAL A 42 -7.31 10.18 6.85
CA VAL A 42 -8.67 9.59 6.78
C VAL A 42 -9.46 9.90 8.05
N GLY A 43 -8.83 9.85 9.22
CA GLY A 43 -9.48 10.09 10.52
C GLY A 43 -10.45 8.98 10.97
N GLU A 44 -10.71 8.90 12.27
CA GLU A 44 -11.49 7.80 12.88
C GLU A 44 -12.96 7.75 12.44
N ALA A 45 -13.52 8.90 12.03
CA ALA A 45 -14.90 8.99 11.57
C ALA A 45 -15.20 8.11 10.35
N HIS A 46 -14.15 7.74 9.59
CA HIS A 46 -14.27 6.92 8.38
C HIS A 46 -13.85 5.46 8.59
N GLN A 47 -13.57 5.03 9.83
CA GLN A 47 -13.05 3.67 10.11
C GLN A 47 -13.94 2.55 9.55
N ASP A 48 -15.27 2.74 9.55
CA ASP A 48 -16.26 1.77 9.06
C ASP A 48 -16.71 2.04 7.61
N PHE A 49 -16.15 3.04 6.93
CA PHE A 49 -16.51 3.36 5.55
C PHE A 49 -16.15 2.22 4.60
N ARG A 50 -17.09 1.87 3.70
CA ARG A 50 -16.92 0.90 2.62
C ARG A 50 -17.24 1.58 1.30
N TYR A 51 -16.34 1.47 0.32
CA TYR A 51 -16.54 2.12 -0.98
C TYR A 51 -17.57 1.39 -1.86
N ALA A 52 -17.88 0.13 -1.56
CA ALA A 52 -18.90 -0.67 -2.24
C ALA A 52 -19.41 -1.80 -1.34
N GLU A 53 -20.58 -2.33 -1.68
CA GLU A 53 -21.16 -3.48 -1.01
C GLU A 53 -20.21 -4.70 -1.06
N GLY A 54 -20.09 -5.40 0.07
CA GLY A 54 -19.22 -6.57 0.20
C GLY A 54 -17.71 -6.29 0.23
N LYS A 55 -17.28 -5.01 0.22
CA LYS A 55 -15.86 -4.64 0.38
C LYS A 55 -15.53 -4.36 1.83
N TRP A 56 -14.27 -4.60 2.20
CA TRP A 56 -13.77 -4.30 3.54
C TRP A 56 -13.94 -2.83 3.89
N SER A 57 -14.22 -2.57 5.17
CA SER A 57 -14.09 -1.21 5.71
C SER A 57 -12.62 -0.81 5.82
N ILE A 58 -12.36 0.47 6.03
CA ILE A 58 -10.98 0.96 6.20
C ILE A 58 -10.29 0.24 7.37
N ARG A 59 -10.99 0.01 8.49
CA ARG A 59 -10.42 -0.69 9.65
C ARG A 59 -10.15 -2.17 9.39
N GLU A 60 -11.01 -2.84 8.62
CA GLU A 60 -10.81 -4.24 8.24
C GLU A 60 -9.63 -4.40 7.28
N LEU A 61 -9.50 -3.50 6.30
CA LEU A 61 -8.36 -3.48 5.40
C LEU A 61 -7.06 -3.21 6.16
N LEU A 62 -7.06 -2.28 7.11
CA LEU A 62 -5.89 -2.00 7.95
C LEU A 62 -5.51 -3.21 8.81
N CYS A 63 -6.49 -3.87 9.45
CA CYS A 63 -6.26 -5.11 10.19
C CYS A 63 -5.61 -6.17 9.31
N HIS A 64 -6.14 -6.37 8.09
CA HIS A 64 -5.59 -7.32 7.13
C HIS A 64 -4.16 -6.98 6.67
N MET A 65 -3.79 -5.69 6.62
CA MET A 65 -2.42 -5.28 6.28
C MET A 65 -1.41 -5.53 7.41
N ILE A 66 -1.90 -5.64 8.66
CA ILE A 66 -1.08 -5.86 9.86
C ILE A 66 -0.84 -7.35 10.12
N ASP A 67 -1.81 -8.21 9.75
CA ASP A 67 -1.72 -9.67 9.80
C ASP A 67 -0.54 -10.25 8.97
#